data_AF-A0A356KG33-F1
#
_entry.id   AF-A0A356KG33-F1
#
_cell.length_a   1.000
_cell.length_b   1.000
_cell.length_c   1.000
_cell.angle_alpha   90.00
_cell.angle_beta   90.00
_cell.angle_gamma   90.00
#
_symmetry.space_group_name_H-M   'P 1'
#
loop_
_entity.id
_entity.type
_entity.pdbx_description
1 polymer ?
#
loop_
_entity_poly.entity_id
_entity_poly.type
_entity_poly.pdbx_seq_one_letter_code
_entity_poly.pdbx_strand_id
1 'polypeptide(L)'
;MKDEWIIVEKSAAEGTTEGLDGVIYERHEGHHVAEMMVSGFDAKKYEVRKITENDGCLSRYLGMHAIFPSGEKVALPHTFFGSEDEAKKAFGGRGDKDKVEVRRKMPSGGSLTALPIIETQEGEVSAYIPTNVISITDGQIYLEPNLFFSGIRPAVNVGISVSRVGGSAQTKAMKKVSGTLKLDLASYWDLEAFAQLGTELDAVATQKLERGKRMVELLKQGQYQPLPFEDQVVMVYAGTKGYLDTVKVNRVLEYQDKLLPYVKAAHSEITNGIREKKTLTDEIVKNLDAVLTDFTAQFKQGKTPDPRPAKARS
;
A
#
# COMPACT_ATOMS: atom_id res chain seq x y z
N MET A 1 -10.81 -16.69 3.72
CA MET A 1 -11.17 -17.23 2.40
C MET A 1 -11.03 -18.74 2.49
N LYS A 2 -12.02 -19.51 2.01
CA LYS A 2 -11.91 -20.98 1.97
C LYS A 2 -10.79 -21.35 1.00
N ASP A 3 -10.03 -22.41 1.30
CA ASP A 3 -9.05 -22.95 0.37
C ASP A 3 -9.79 -23.49 -0.86
N GLU A 4 -9.62 -22.82 -1.99
CA GLU A 4 -10.19 -23.23 -3.27
C GLU A 4 -9.09 -23.87 -4.12
N TRP A 5 -9.45 -24.87 -4.91
CA TRP A 5 -8.56 -25.56 -5.82
C TRP A 5 -9.02 -25.35 -7.26
N ILE A 6 -8.06 -25.24 -8.18
CA ILE A 6 -8.27 -25.04 -9.62
C ILE A 6 -7.46 -26.06 -10.41
N ILE A 7 -7.88 -26.34 -11.63
CA ILE A 7 -7.08 -27.07 -12.62
C ILE A 7 -6.51 -26.02 -13.58
N VAL A 8 -5.20 -26.05 -13.79
CA VAL A 8 -4.48 -25.13 -14.69
C VAL A 8 -3.52 -25.90 -15.58
N GLU A 9 -3.13 -25.31 -16.70
CA GLU A 9 -2.06 -25.82 -17.55
C GLU A 9 -0.76 -25.82 -16.75
N LYS A 10 0.06 -26.84 -16.98
CA LYS A 10 1.40 -26.90 -16.40
C LYS A 10 2.27 -25.69 -16.80
N SER A 11 2.01 -25.10 -17.97
CA SER A 11 2.62 -23.86 -18.48
C SER A 11 2.15 -22.59 -17.78
N ALA A 12 1.05 -22.62 -17.01
CA ALA A 12 0.51 -21.42 -16.37
C ALA A 12 1.46 -20.90 -15.29
N ALA A 13 1.59 -19.57 -15.19
CA ALA A 13 2.46 -18.93 -14.20
C ALA A 13 2.02 -19.23 -12.76
N GLU A 14 2.98 -19.22 -11.85
CA GLU A 14 2.71 -19.32 -10.41
C GLU A 14 1.93 -18.07 -9.95
N GLY A 15 0.78 -18.27 -9.28
CA GLY A 15 -0.14 -17.19 -8.92
C GLY A 15 -1.33 -16.97 -9.88
N THR A 16 -1.49 -17.85 -10.88
CA THR A 16 -2.69 -17.89 -11.72
C THR A 16 -3.94 -18.11 -10.85
N THR A 17 -4.82 -17.10 -10.79
CA THR A 17 -6.05 -17.11 -9.97
C THR A 17 -7.28 -17.58 -10.74
N GLU A 18 -7.14 -17.66 -12.06
CA GLU A 18 -8.13 -18.13 -13.00
C GLU A 18 -7.70 -19.53 -13.45
N GLY A 19 -8.44 -20.56 -13.05
CA GLY A 19 -8.27 -21.89 -13.64
C GLY A 19 -8.35 -21.79 -15.16
N LEU A 20 -7.68 -22.70 -15.88
CA LEU A 20 -8.07 -22.86 -17.28
C LEU A 20 -9.48 -23.40 -17.26
N ASP A 21 -10.42 -22.51 -17.56
CA ASP A 21 -11.45 -22.63 -18.57
C ASP A 21 -12.74 -21.80 -18.17
N GLY A 22 -13.84 -21.81 -18.95
CA GLY A 22 -14.95 -20.81 -19.00
C GLY A 22 -16.39 -21.12 -18.48
N VAL A 23 -17.38 -20.44 -19.10
CA VAL A 23 -18.73 -20.10 -18.56
C VAL A 23 -19.76 -21.22 -18.69
N ILE A 24 -20.37 -21.64 -17.57
CA ILE A 24 -21.49 -22.60 -17.50
C ILE A 24 -22.82 -21.83 -17.52
N TYR A 25 -23.76 -22.20 -18.40
CA TYR A 25 -25.04 -21.50 -18.52
C TYR A 25 -26.18 -22.31 -17.88
N GLU A 26 -26.70 -21.78 -16.77
CA GLU A 26 -27.68 -22.47 -15.91
C GLU A 26 -29.15 -22.40 -16.37
N ARG A 27 -29.51 -21.49 -17.28
CA ARG A 27 -30.91 -21.21 -17.64
C ARG A 27 -31.29 -21.72 -19.03
N HIS A 28 -32.59 -21.90 -19.26
CA HIS A 28 -33.15 -22.36 -20.55
C HIS A 28 -32.82 -21.41 -21.72
N GLU A 29 -32.65 -20.11 -21.45
CA GLU A 29 -32.17 -19.08 -22.39
C GLU A 29 -30.65 -19.11 -22.60
N GLY A 30 -29.91 -19.81 -21.74
CA GLY A 30 -28.46 -19.87 -21.73
C GLY A 30 -27.85 -20.55 -22.96
N HIS A 31 -28.58 -21.47 -23.59
CA HIS A 31 -28.17 -22.06 -24.87
C HIS A 31 -28.09 -21.02 -25.97
N HIS A 32 -29.13 -20.18 -26.11
CA HIS A 32 -29.19 -19.15 -27.13
C HIS A 32 -28.10 -18.09 -26.92
N VAL A 33 -27.85 -17.70 -25.67
CA VAL A 33 -26.75 -16.78 -25.31
C VAL A 33 -25.38 -17.38 -25.64
N ALA A 34 -25.17 -18.67 -25.35
CA ALA A 34 -23.92 -19.35 -25.66
C ALA A 34 -23.67 -19.45 -27.18
N GLU A 35 -24.70 -19.76 -27.97
CA GLU A 35 -24.63 -19.77 -29.44
C GLU A 35 -24.33 -18.37 -30.01
N MET A 36 -24.95 -17.33 -29.45
CA MET A 36 -24.64 -15.93 -29.81
C MET A 36 -23.18 -15.57 -29.49
N MET A 37 -22.62 -16.03 -28.37
CA MET A 37 -21.22 -15.79 -28.05
C MET A 37 -20.26 -16.53 -29.00
N VAL A 38 -20.52 -17.82 -29.26
CA VAL A 38 -19.67 -18.63 -30.16
C VAL A 38 -19.69 -18.08 -31.59
N SER A 39 -20.86 -17.65 -32.07
CA SER A 39 -21.00 -17.02 -33.40
C SER A 39 -20.32 -15.65 -33.49
N GLY A 40 -20.26 -14.89 -32.39
CA GLY A 40 -19.52 -13.63 -32.32
C GLY A 40 -18.00 -13.76 -32.17
N PHE A 41 -17.49 -14.96 -31.87
CA PHE A 41 -16.06 -15.18 -31.59
C PHE A 41 -15.35 -16.01 -32.67
N ASP A 42 -15.50 -17.34 -32.66
CA ASP A 42 -14.93 -18.24 -33.68
C ASP A 42 -15.70 -19.56 -33.72
N ALA A 43 -16.79 -19.58 -34.48
CA ALA A 43 -17.71 -20.73 -34.56
C ALA A 43 -17.08 -22.00 -35.16
N LYS A 44 -15.86 -21.94 -35.70
CA LYS A 44 -15.13 -23.12 -36.20
C LYS A 44 -14.34 -23.83 -35.12
N LYS A 45 -14.00 -23.14 -34.04
CA LYS A 45 -13.16 -23.66 -32.94
C LYS A 45 -13.95 -24.10 -31.73
N TYR A 46 -15.22 -23.73 -31.63
CA TYR A 46 -16.03 -23.98 -30.45
C TYR A 46 -17.43 -24.47 -30.83
N GLU A 47 -18.00 -25.33 -29.99
CA GLU A 47 -19.34 -25.87 -30.12
C GLU A 47 -20.10 -25.74 -28.79
N VAL A 48 -21.41 -25.52 -28.86
CA VAL A 48 -22.27 -25.56 -27.67
C VAL A 48 -22.96 -26.91 -27.63
N ARG A 49 -22.78 -27.69 -26.56
CA ARG A 49 -23.50 -28.95 -26.38
C ARG A 49 -23.84 -29.22 -24.91
N LYS A 50 -24.75 -30.17 -24.70
CA LYS A 50 -25.12 -30.62 -23.36
C LYS A 50 -24.01 -31.50 -22.79
N ILE A 51 -23.72 -31.29 -21.52
CA ILE A 51 -22.78 -32.09 -20.75
C ILE A 51 -23.37 -33.48 -20.52
N THR A 52 -22.62 -34.51 -20.89
CA THR A 52 -22.92 -35.93 -20.68
C THR A 52 -21.97 -36.55 -19.66
N GLU A 53 -22.26 -37.78 -19.23
CA GLU A 53 -21.42 -38.54 -18.28
C GLU A 53 -19.99 -38.78 -18.80
N ASN A 54 -19.80 -38.72 -20.12
CA ASN A 54 -18.52 -38.94 -20.78
C ASN A 54 -17.68 -37.66 -20.93
N ASP A 55 -18.22 -36.49 -20.53
CA ASP A 55 -17.62 -35.18 -20.83
C ASP A 55 -16.66 -34.65 -19.75
N GLY A 56 -16.19 -35.51 -18.84
CA GLY A 56 -15.20 -35.14 -17.82
C GLY A 56 -15.66 -34.05 -16.83
N CYS A 57 -16.93 -33.64 -16.87
CA CYS A 57 -17.53 -32.65 -15.99
C CYS A 57 -18.11 -33.29 -14.72
N LEU A 58 -18.31 -32.47 -13.67
CA LEU A 58 -18.94 -32.93 -12.43
C LEU A 58 -20.39 -33.39 -12.67
N SER A 59 -20.82 -34.41 -11.94
CA SER A 59 -22.15 -35.00 -12.05
C SER A 59 -23.30 -33.99 -11.85
N ARG A 60 -23.07 -32.93 -11.07
CA ARG A 60 -24.05 -31.85 -10.86
C ARG A 60 -24.34 -31.00 -12.11
N TYR A 61 -23.49 -31.07 -13.13
CA TYR A 61 -23.62 -30.29 -14.37
C TYR A 61 -24.18 -31.11 -15.54
N LEU A 62 -24.50 -32.40 -15.32
CA LEU A 62 -25.10 -33.26 -16.33
C LEU A 62 -26.41 -32.66 -16.85
N GLY A 63 -26.55 -32.60 -18.18
CA GLY A 63 -27.72 -32.05 -18.85
C GLY A 63 -27.71 -30.53 -19.06
N MET A 64 -26.74 -29.81 -18.51
CA MET A 64 -26.56 -28.37 -18.73
C MET A 64 -25.79 -28.09 -20.02
N HIS A 65 -25.97 -26.90 -20.60
CA HIS A 65 -25.23 -26.47 -21.80
C HIS A 65 -23.92 -25.80 -21.43
N ALA A 66 -22.86 -26.15 -22.14
CA ALA A 66 -21.57 -25.51 -22.03
C ALA A 66 -20.92 -25.37 -23.42
N ILE A 67 -19.93 -24.48 -23.51
CA ILE A 67 -19.11 -24.29 -24.70
C ILE A 67 -17.92 -25.25 -24.61
N PHE A 68 -17.71 -26.04 -25.64
CA PHE A 68 -16.61 -26.97 -25.81
C PHE A 68 -15.69 -26.48 -26.93
N PRO A 69 -14.37 -26.63 -26.84
CA PRO A 69 -13.52 -26.60 -28.02
C PRO A 69 -13.95 -27.72 -28.97
N SER A 70 -13.98 -27.45 -30.27
CA SER A 70 -14.49 -28.40 -31.26
C SER A 70 -13.68 -29.70 -31.24
N GLY A 71 -14.37 -30.83 -31.06
CA GLY A 71 -13.76 -32.15 -30.96
C GLY A 71 -13.21 -32.51 -29.58
N GLU A 72 -13.33 -31.63 -28.58
CA GLU A 72 -12.93 -31.93 -27.21
C GLU A 72 -14.08 -32.49 -26.37
N LYS A 73 -13.72 -33.39 -25.46
CA LYS A 73 -14.65 -34.01 -24.54
C LYS A 73 -14.94 -33.15 -23.32
N VAL A 74 -14.18 -32.10 -23.09
CA VAL A 74 -14.26 -31.29 -21.88
C VAL A 74 -14.75 -29.90 -22.29
N ALA A 75 -15.80 -29.42 -21.62
CA ALA A 75 -16.25 -28.04 -21.80
C ALA A 75 -15.15 -27.09 -21.36
N LEU A 76 -15.26 -25.79 -21.63
CA LEU A 76 -14.43 -24.79 -20.98
C LEU A 76 -15.04 -24.43 -19.57
N PRO A 77 -14.48 -24.80 -18.39
CA PRO A 77 -14.92 -24.42 -17.02
C PRO A 77 -14.16 -23.36 -16.15
N HIS A 78 -14.91 -22.46 -15.48
CA HIS A 78 -14.52 -21.72 -14.25
C HIS A 78 -14.74 -22.56 -12.96
N THR A 79 -14.44 -23.86 -12.97
CA THR A 79 -14.81 -24.73 -11.83
C THR A 79 -13.82 -24.59 -10.67
N PHE A 80 -14.31 -24.12 -9.52
CA PHE A 80 -13.60 -24.12 -8.25
C PHE A 80 -13.98 -25.37 -7.44
N PHE A 81 -12.99 -26.02 -6.84
CA PHE A 81 -13.20 -27.16 -5.94
C PHE A 81 -12.98 -26.73 -4.49
N GLY A 82 -13.83 -27.21 -3.59
CA GLY A 82 -13.72 -26.90 -2.16
C GLY A 82 -12.64 -27.71 -1.45
N SER A 83 -12.11 -28.75 -2.10
CA SER A 83 -11.01 -29.58 -1.61
C SER A 83 -10.14 -30.11 -2.74
N GLU A 84 -8.91 -30.51 -2.39
CA GLU A 84 -7.96 -31.13 -3.33
C GLU A 84 -8.48 -32.48 -3.86
N ASP A 85 -9.16 -33.25 -3.01
CA ASP A 85 -9.69 -34.57 -3.36
C ASP A 85 -10.81 -34.47 -4.40
N GLU A 86 -11.68 -33.45 -4.27
CA GLU A 86 -12.70 -33.13 -5.29
C GLU A 86 -12.05 -32.76 -6.62
N ALA A 87 -11.00 -31.93 -6.59
CA ALA A 87 -10.25 -31.53 -7.77
C ALA A 87 -9.55 -32.71 -8.44
N LYS A 88 -8.92 -33.60 -7.65
CA LYS A 88 -8.24 -34.82 -8.14
C LYS A 88 -9.23 -35.85 -8.71
N LYS A 89 -10.41 -36.00 -8.11
CA LYS A 89 -11.46 -36.88 -8.62
C LYS A 89 -11.99 -36.38 -9.97
N ALA A 90 -12.19 -35.07 -10.11
CA ALA A 90 -12.55 -34.45 -11.38
C ALA A 90 -11.40 -34.56 -12.41
N PHE A 91 -10.16 -34.35 -11.99
CA PHE A 91 -8.95 -34.54 -12.80
C PHE A 91 -8.82 -35.99 -13.32
N GLY A 92 -9.25 -36.99 -12.55
CA GLY A 92 -9.18 -38.41 -12.89
C GLY A 92 -9.93 -38.84 -14.16
N GLY A 93 -10.94 -38.08 -14.61
CA GLY A 93 -11.69 -38.37 -15.84
C GLY A 93 -11.17 -37.70 -17.12
N ARG A 94 -10.14 -36.84 -17.00
CA ARG A 94 -9.67 -35.97 -18.08
C ARG A 94 -8.84 -36.70 -19.13
N GLY A 95 -9.02 -36.36 -20.40
CA GLY A 95 -8.22 -36.87 -21.53
C GLY A 95 -6.91 -36.11 -21.78
N ASP A 96 -6.77 -34.94 -21.16
CA ASP A 96 -5.67 -33.97 -21.31
C ASP A 96 -4.73 -33.90 -20.09
N LYS A 97 -4.76 -34.91 -19.20
CA LYS A 97 -3.99 -34.97 -17.93
C LYS A 97 -2.50 -34.67 -18.06
N ASP A 98 -1.91 -34.91 -19.22
CA ASP A 98 -0.50 -34.64 -19.46
C ASP A 98 -0.18 -33.15 -19.53
N LYS A 99 -1.17 -32.30 -19.87
CA LYS A 99 -1.02 -30.85 -20.08
C LYS A 99 -1.47 -30.00 -18.89
N VAL A 100 -2.33 -30.54 -18.03
CA VAL A 100 -2.93 -29.82 -16.90
C VAL A 100 -2.52 -30.40 -15.54
N GLU A 101 -2.68 -29.63 -14.47
CA GLU A 101 -2.46 -30.06 -13.10
C GLU A 101 -3.40 -29.36 -12.12
N VAL A 102 -3.60 -29.97 -10.95
CA VAL A 102 -4.39 -29.41 -9.85
C VAL A 102 -3.49 -28.49 -9.03
N ARG A 103 -3.87 -27.22 -8.89
CA ARG A 103 -3.18 -26.25 -8.03
C ARG A 103 -4.14 -25.64 -7.02
N ARG A 104 -3.62 -25.28 -5.85
CA ARG A 104 -4.36 -24.46 -4.90
C ARG A 104 -4.51 -23.05 -5.49
N LYS A 105 -5.75 -22.56 -5.57
CA LYS A 105 -6.03 -21.19 -6.01
C LYS A 105 -5.41 -20.25 -4.98
N MET A 106 -4.46 -19.44 -5.43
CA MET A 106 -4.02 -18.34 -4.59
C MET A 106 -5.20 -17.38 -4.47
N PRO A 107 -5.61 -16.96 -3.26
CA PRO A 107 -6.62 -15.92 -3.12
C PRO A 107 -6.17 -14.73 -3.96
N SER A 108 -7.08 -14.17 -4.76
CA SER A 108 -6.76 -12.98 -5.55
C SER A 108 -6.21 -11.93 -4.61
N GLY A 109 -4.96 -11.49 -4.81
CA GLY A 109 -4.31 -10.47 -4.00
C GLY A 109 -4.95 -9.08 -4.11
N GLY A 110 -6.15 -8.98 -4.70
CA GLY A 110 -6.94 -7.77 -4.78
C GLY A 110 -7.39 -7.33 -3.38
N SER A 111 -7.42 -6.02 -3.17
CA SER A 111 -7.89 -5.42 -1.93
C SER A 111 -8.77 -4.21 -2.25
N LEU A 112 -9.72 -3.93 -1.36
CA LEU A 112 -10.51 -2.69 -1.36
C LEU A 112 -10.19 -1.96 -0.06
N THR A 113 -9.69 -0.73 -0.18
CA THR A 113 -9.42 0.14 0.98
C THR A 113 -10.46 1.25 1.01
N ALA A 114 -11.19 1.34 2.13
CA ALA A 114 -12.20 2.38 2.35
C ALA A 114 -11.68 3.43 3.34
N LEU A 115 -11.95 4.71 3.04
CA LEU A 115 -11.64 5.85 3.89
C LEU A 115 -12.93 6.65 4.14
N PRO A 116 -13.79 6.22 5.09
CA PRO A 116 -15.02 6.94 5.40
C PRO A 116 -14.70 8.31 6.01
N ILE A 117 -15.47 9.32 5.63
CA ILE A 117 -15.36 10.68 6.17
C ILE A 117 -16.58 10.93 7.06
N ILE A 118 -16.34 11.49 8.24
CA ILE A 118 -17.37 11.83 9.22
C ILE A 118 -17.12 13.26 9.66
N GLU A 119 -18.18 14.03 9.72
CA GLU A 119 -18.16 15.36 10.32
C GLU A 119 -18.53 15.24 11.80
N THR A 120 -17.68 15.78 12.68
CA THR A 120 -17.98 15.95 14.11
C THR A 120 -18.52 17.34 14.36
N GLN A 121 -19.54 17.45 15.22
CA GLN A 121 -20.06 18.76 15.65
C GLN A 121 -19.21 19.25 16.83
N GLU A 122 -18.69 20.47 16.75
CA GLU A 122 -17.86 21.10 17.79
C GLU A 122 -16.65 20.25 18.28
N GLY A 123 -16.18 19.32 17.46
CA GLY A 123 -15.10 18.40 17.84
C GLY A 123 -15.52 17.28 18.80
N GLU A 124 -16.82 17.04 18.98
CA GLU A 124 -17.32 15.97 19.84
C GLU A 124 -17.15 14.59 19.20
N VAL A 125 -16.08 13.90 19.59
CA VAL A 125 -15.77 12.52 19.15
C VAL A 125 -16.59 11.44 19.87
N SER A 126 -17.21 11.78 21.00
CA SER A 126 -18.05 10.88 21.81
C SER A 126 -19.50 10.79 21.32
N ALA A 127 -19.88 11.57 20.31
CA ALA A 127 -21.22 11.51 19.75
C ALA A 127 -21.53 10.11 19.18
N TYR A 128 -22.82 9.76 19.12
CA TYR A 128 -23.28 8.42 18.75
C TYR A 128 -22.74 7.94 17.40
N ILE A 129 -22.82 8.78 16.36
CA ILE A 129 -22.37 8.40 15.01
C ILE A 129 -20.85 8.22 14.92
N PRO A 130 -20.00 9.20 15.32
CA PRO A 130 -18.55 9.02 15.37
C PRO A 130 -18.12 7.78 16.16
N THR A 131 -18.69 7.56 17.34
CA THR A 131 -18.36 6.42 18.21
C THR A 131 -18.64 5.08 17.52
N ASN A 132 -19.81 4.95 16.87
CA ASN A 132 -20.16 3.74 16.14
C ASN A 132 -19.19 3.46 15.00
N VAL A 133 -18.85 4.47 14.20
CA VAL A 133 -17.92 4.24 13.08
C VAL A 133 -16.50 3.95 13.58
N ILE A 134 -16.02 4.64 14.62
CA ILE A 134 -14.72 4.34 15.25
C ILE A 134 -14.67 2.88 15.73
N SER A 135 -15.78 2.35 16.26
CA SER A 135 -15.83 0.95 16.69
C SER A 135 -15.72 -0.04 15.53
N ILE A 136 -16.26 0.32 14.35
CA ILE A 136 -16.25 -0.50 13.12
C ILE A 136 -14.91 -0.43 12.38
N THR A 137 -14.29 0.74 12.30
CA THR A 137 -13.07 0.96 11.51
C THR A 137 -11.79 0.43 12.20
N ASP A 138 -10.78 0.11 11.40
CA ASP A 138 -9.45 -0.32 11.89
C ASP A 138 -8.58 0.84 12.39
N GLY A 139 -9.09 2.06 12.43
CA GLY A 139 -8.34 3.23 12.86
C GLY A 139 -9.01 4.51 12.39
N GLN A 140 -8.47 5.63 12.86
CA GLN A 140 -8.99 6.94 12.55
C GLN A 140 -7.86 7.96 12.39
N ILE A 141 -8.10 8.91 11.50
CA ILE A 141 -7.35 10.15 11.37
C ILE A 141 -8.28 11.25 11.86
N TYR A 142 -7.96 11.86 13.00
CA TYR A 142 -8.73 12.96 13.56
C TYR A 142 -8.13 14.28 13.13
N LEU A 143 -8.94 15.11 12.46
CA LEU A 143 -8.55 16.44 12.00
C LEU A 143 -9.09 17.49 12.97
N GLU A 144 -8.20 18.28 13.57
CA GLU A 144 -8.58 19.24 14.60
C GLU A 144 -8.62 20.68 14.05
N PRO A 145 -9.72 21.43 14.25
CA PRO A 145 -9.84 22.81 13.78
C PRO A 145 -8.73 23.74 14.32
N ASN A 146 -8.36 23.60 15.60
CA ASN A 146 -7.33 24.46 16.21
C ASN A 146 -5.97 24.32 15.53
N LEU A 147 -5.57 23.10 15.17
CA LEU A 147 -4.35 22.84 14.40
C LEU A 147 -4.43 23.47 12.99
N PHE A 148 -5.61 23.38 12.36
CA PHE A 148 -5.81 23.98 11.04
C PHE A 148 -5.68 25.51 11.06
N PHE A 149 -6.24 26.17 12.08
CA PHE A 149 -6.19 27.62 12.25
C PHE A 149 -4.80 28.12 12.69
N SER A 150 -4.01 27.31 13.39
CA SER A 150 -2.60 27.62 13.72
C SER A 150 -1.63 27.37 12.55
N GLY A 151 -2.15 26.97 11.38
CA GLY A 151 -1.35 26.78 10.17
C GLY A 151 -0.69 25.40 10.06
N ILE A 152 -1.08 24.43 10.90
CA ILE A 152 -0.65 23.04 10.78
C ILE A 152 -1.62 22.32 9.83
N ARG A 153 -1.12 22.02 8.63
CA ARG A 153 -1.89 21.38 7.55
C ARG A 153 -1.02 20.29 6.91
N PRO A 154 -1.45 19.02 6.87
CA PRO A 154 -2.72 18.47 7.37
C PRO A 154 -2.88 18.55 8.90
N ALA A 155 -4.09 18.87 9.36
CA ALA A 155 -4.40 19.15 10.77
C ALA A 155 -4.59 17.89 11.62
N VAL A 156 -3.70 16.90 11.49
CA VAL A 156 -3.84 15.59 12.14
C VAL A 156 -3.47 15.68 13.62
N ASN A 157 -4.42 15.39 14.51
CA ASN A 157 -4.12 15.21 15.93
C ASN A 157 -3.51 13.83 16.17
N VAL A 158 -2.20 13.79 16.45
CA VAL A 158 -1.43 12.54 16.64
C VAL A 158 -1.81 11.75 17.89
N GLY A 159 -2.37 12.41 18.91
CA GLY A 159 -2.80 11.77 20.15
C GLY A 159 -4.05 10.92 19.95
N ILE A 160 -5.07 11.51 19.32
CA ILE A 160 -6.38 10.87 19.08
C ILE A 160 -6.33 9.92 17.87
N SER A 161 -5.51 10.24 16.86
CA SER A 161 -5.39 9.41 15.64
C SER A 161 -4.65 8.11 15.91
N VAL A 162 -5.17 7.00 15.39
CA VAL A 162 -4.57 5.67 15.56
C VAL A 162 -4.83 4.79 14.34
N SER A 163 -3.93 3.85 14.10
CA SER A 163 -4.14 2.73 13.18
C SER A 163 -3.96 1.45 13.98
N ARG A 164 -5.00 0.60 14.04
CA ARG A 164 -4.96 -0.73 14.68
C ARG A 164 -4.11 -1.72 13.88
N VAL A 165 -4.00 -1.53 12.56
CA VAL A 165 -3.10 -2.30 11.68
C VAL A 165 -1.62 -1.97 11.97
N GLY A 166 -1.35 -0.72 12.38
CA GLY A 166 -0.05 -0.27 12.83
C GLY A 166 1.06 -0.42 11.78
N GLY A 167 2.26 -0.78 12.23
CA GLY A 167 3.45 -0.86 11.37
C GLY A 167 3.44 -1.98 10.34
N SER A 168 2.43 -2.87 10.34
CA SER A 168 2.28 -3.92 9.31
C SER A 168 1.89 -3.36 7.94
N ALA A 169 1.24 -2.18 7.91
CA ALA A 169 0.91 -1.48 6.67
C ALA A 169 2.07 -0.64 6.10
N GLN A 170 3.21 -0.58 6.79
CA GLN A 170 4.34 0.27 6.41
C GLN A 170 5.44 -0.54 5.72
N THR A 171 6.18 0.10 4.80
CA THR A 171 7.44 -0.45 4.31
C THR A 171 8.46 -0.53 5.44
N LYS A 172 9.45 -1.43 5.34
CA LYS A 172 10.50 -1.58 6.35
C LYS A 172 11.29 -0.27 6.54
N ALA A 173 11.53 0.46 5.43
CA ALA A 173 12.15 1.78 5.45
C ALA A 173 11.35 2.78 6.30
N MET A 174 10.05 2.93 6.03
CA MET A 174 9.19 3.85 6.77
C MET A 174 9.12 3.46 8.25
N LYS A 175 8.88 2.19 8.56
CA LYS A 175 8.82 1.69 9.94
C LYS A 175 10.09 2.00 10.74
N LYS A 176 11.26 1.92 10.11
CA LYS A 176 12.55 2.22 10.75
C LYS A 176 12.71 3.70 11.11
N VAL A 177 12.14 4.61 10.31
CA VAL A 177 12.25 6.06 10.55
C VAL A 177 11.09 6.63 11.35
N SER A 178 9.89 6.06 11.25
CA SER A 178 8.68 6.58 11.91
C SER A 178 8.37 5.90 13.25
N GLY A 179 9.19 4.93 13.69
CA GLY A 179 8.88 4.07 14.84
C GLY A 179 8.62 4.81 16.14
N THR A 180 9.35 5.89 16.41
CA THR A 180 9.17 6.73 17.61
C THR A 180 8.37 8.00 17.33
N LEU A 181 8.10 8.32 16.07
CA LEU A 181 7.58 9.62 15.65
C LEU A 181 6.29 10.02 16.37
N LYS A 182 5.34 9.08 16.54
CA LYS A 182 4.09 9.33 17.26
C LYS A 182 4.35 9.68 18.74
N LEU A 183 5.25 8.95 19.39
CA LEU A 183 5.61 9.17 20.80
C LEU A 183 6.35 10.50 20.96
N ASP A 184 7.27 10.80 20.05
CA ASP A 184 8.05 12.04 20.05
C ASP A 184 7.15 13.26 19.88
N LEU A 185 6.16 13.19 18.97
CA LEU A 185 5.18 14.27 18.78
C LEU A 185 4.20 14.39 19.95
N ALA A 186 3.75 13.28 20.54
CA ALA A 186 2.92 13.33 21.75
C ALA A 186 3.67 14.02 22.91
N SER A 187 4.92 13.62 23.15
CA SER A 187 5.79 14.27 24.14
C SER A 187 6.05 15.74 23.83
N TYR A 188 6.15 16.12 22.55
CA TYR A 188 6.28 17.51 22.15
C TYR A 188 5.06 18.34 22.56
N TRP A 189 3.84 17.86 22.33
CA TRP A 189 2.61 18.57 22.70
C TRP A 189 2.49 18.75 24.22
N ASP A 190 2.85 17.72 25.00
CA ASP A 190 2.88 17.81 26.47
C ASP A 190 3.90 18.86 26.94
N LEU A 191 5.10 18.86 26.35
CA LEU A 191 6.14 19.83 26.68
C LEU A 191 5.78 21.25 26.25
N GLU A 192 5.12 21.42 25.10
CA GLU A 192 4.65 22.72 24.62
C GLU A 192 3.59 23.30 25.57
N ALA A 193 2.62 22.49 26.00
CA ALA A 193 1.62 22.90 26.99
C ALA A 193 2.27 23.29 28.32
N PHE A 194 3.27 22.52 28.78
CA PHE A 194 3.99 22.82 30.02
C PHE A 194 4.83 24.11 29.91
N ALA A 195 5.50 24.34 28.79
CA ALA A 195 6.27 25.54 28.53
C ALA A 195 5.40 26.82 28.51
N GLN A 196 4.15 26.71 28.03
CA GLN A 196 3.19 27.82 28.03
C GLN A 196 2.78 28.25 29.45
N LEU A 197 2.90 27.37 30.44
CA LEU A 197 2.63 27.69 31.85
C LEU A 197 3.78 28.48 32.51
N GLY A 198 4.85 28.80 31.76
CA GLY A 198 5.97 29.61 32.24
C GLY A 198 7.00 28.84 33.06
N THR A 199 6.95 27.50 33.08
CA THR A 199 7.90 26.68 33.81
C THR A 199 9.20 26.51 33.03
N GLU A 200 10.34 26.63 33.72
CA GLU A 200 11.65 26.34 33.11
C GLU A 200 11.76 24.85 32.75
N LEU A 201 12.20 24.60 31.52
CA LEU A 201 12.52 23.26 31.02
C LEU A 201 14.01 22.98 31.23
N ASP A 202 14.35 21.75 31.60
CA ASP A 202 15.75 21.32 31.58
C ASP A 202 16.29 21.26 30.14
N ALA A 203 17.60 21.08 30.00
CA ALA A 203 18.26 21.08 28.68
C ALA A 203 17.75 19.96 27.76
N VAL A 204 17.38 18.81 28.32
CA VAL A 204 16.90 17.64 27.56
C VAL A 204 15.48 17.89 27.04
N ALA A 205 14.59 18.39 27.90
CA ALA A 205 13.24 18.78 27.56
C ALA A 205 13.22 19.93 26.54
N THR A 206 14.12 20.91 26.70
CA THR A 206 14.30 21.99 25.73
C THR A 206 14.70 21.44 24.36
N GLN A 207 15.66 20.51 24.30
CA GLN A 207 16.06 19.89 23.03
C GLN A 207 14.91 19.10 22.38
N LYS A 208 14.13 18.34 23.17
CA LYS A 208 12.95 17.62 22.68
C LYS A 208 11.88 18.58 22.15
N LEU A 209 11.59 19.66 22.87
CA LEU A 209 10.65 20.69 22.44
C LEU A 209 11.11 21.30 21.09
N GLU A 210 12.38 21.68 20.99
CA GLU A 210 12.93 22.29 19.78
C GLU A 210 12.94 21.33 18.57
N ARG A 211 13.27 20.06 18.78
CA ARG A 211 13.14 19.05 17.72
C ARG A 211 11.69 18.83 17.31
N GLY A 212 10.78 18.79 18.29
CA GLY A 212 9.35 18.66 18.05
C GLY A 212 8.78 19.79 17.19
N LYS A 213 9.14 21.05 17.46
CA LYS A 213 8.75 22.20 16.61
C LYS A 213 9.13 22.01 15.15
N ARG A 214 10.35 21.52 14.89
CA ARG A 214 10.86 21.27 13.54
C ARG A 214 10.17 20.08 12.89
N MET A 215 9.83 19.06 13.67
CA MET A 215 9.07 17.91 13.19
C MET A 215 7.64 18.30 12.80
N VAL A 216 6.97 19.12 13.61
CA VAL A 216 5.65 19.66 13.28
C VAL A 216 5.70 20.50 12.00
N GLU A 217 6.71 21.35 11.87
CA GLU A 217 6.90 22.14 10.65
C GLU A 217 7.18 21.26 9.42
N LEU A 218 8.01 20.23 9.58
CA LEU A 218 8.34 19.27 8.51
C LEU A 218 7.11 18.50 8.00
N LEU A 219 6.18 18.17 8.89
CA LEU A 219 4.97 17.42 8.55
C LEU A 219 3.88 18.29 7.91
N LYS A 220 4.10 19.61 7.78
CA LYS A 220 3.22 20.47 7.00
C LYS A 220 3.38 20.17 5.51
N GLN A 221 2.25 20.05 4.82
CA GLN A 221 2.21 19.71 3.41
C GLN A 221 1.08 20.45 2.72
N GLY A 222 1.39 21.06 1.57
CA GLY A 222 0.40 21.71 0.71
C GLY A 222 -0.58 20.72 0.10
N GLN A 223 -1.79 21.20 -0.20
CA GLN A 223 -2.78 20.40 -0.94
C GLN A 223 -2.25 20.10 -2.35
N TYR A 224 -2.56 18.91 -2.86
CA TYR A 224 -2.15 18.45 -4.20
C TYR A 224 -0.64 18.34 -4.44
N GLN A 225 0.15 18.25 -3.37
CA GLN A 225 1.59 18.07 -3.44
C GLN A 225 2.01 16.72 -2.84
N PRO A 226 1.54 15.56 -3.35
CA PRO A 226 1.89 14.27 -2.77
C PRO A 226 3.40 14.01 -2.87
N LEU A 227 4.00 13.58 -1.77
CA LEU A 227 5.41 13.18 -1.73
C LEU A 227 5.52 11.66 -1.92
N PRO A 228 6.37 11.16 -2.83
CA PRO A 228 6.74 9.74 -2.88
C PRO A 228 7.27 9.23 -1.54
N PHE A 229 7.03 7.95 -1.22
CA PHE A 229 7.37 7.42 0.09
C PHE A 229 8.88 7.45 0.38
N GLU A 230 9.73 7.29 -0.64
CA GLU A 230 11.17 7.36 -0.50
C GLU A 230 11.65 8.76 -0.09
N ASP A 231 11.00 9.81 -0.60
CA ASP A 231 11.28 11.19 -0.22
C ASP A 231 10.82 11.46 1.21
N GLN A 232 9.64 10.94 1.58
CA GLN A 232 9.16 11.01 2.97
C GLN A 232 10.13 10.33 3.93
N VAL A 233 10.68 9.16 3.56
CA VAL A 233 11.67 8.44 4.37
C VAL A 233 12.92 9.30 4.58
N VAL A 234 13.45 9.94 3.53
CA VAL A 234 14.62 10.83 3.63
C VAL A 234 14.36 11.97 4.61
N MET A 235 13.20 12.63 4.49
CA MET A 235 12.86 13.77 5.33
C MET A 235 12.61 13.38 6.79
N VAL A 236 11.84 12.31 7.04
CA VAL A 236 11.58 11.82 8.40
C VAL A 236 12.88 11.32 9.03
N TYR A 237 13.78 10.68 8.27
CA TYR A 237 15.12 10.33 8.74
C TYR A 237 15.92 11.57 9.17
N ALA A 238 15.93 12.63 8.35
CA ALA A 238 16.63 13.87 8.65
C ALA A 238 16.12 14.52 9.96
N GLY A 239 14.80 14.55 10.16
CA GLY A 239 14.19 15.07 11.38
C GLY A 239 14.48 14.21 12.61
N THR A 240 14.30 12.88 12.52
CA THR A 240 14.45 11.98 13.67
C THR A 240 15.90 11.83 14.12
N LYS A 241 16.86 11.88 13.20
CA LYS A 241 18.31 11.86 13.51
C LYS A 241 18.88 13.20 13.96
N GLY A 242 18.09 14.27 13.93
CA GLY A 242 18.50 15.58 14.43
C GLY A 242 19.31 16.43 13.44
N TYR A 243 19.34 16.08 12.15
CA TYR A 243 19.97 16.94 11.14
C TYR A 243 19.29 18.30 11.03
N LEU A 244 17.98 18.34 11.34
CA LEU A 244 17.20 19.57 11.36
C LEU A 244 17.38 20.41 12.64
N ASP A 245 17.98 19.88 13.72
CA ASP A 245 18.05 20.56 15.03
C ASP A 245 18.68 21.95 14.94
N THR A 246 19.63 22.12 14.01
CA THR A 246 20.33 23.39 13.81
C THR A 246 19.74 24.29 12.73
N VAL A 247 18.69 23.84 12.05
CA VAL A 247 17.92 24.61 11.07
C VAL A 247 16.87 25.44 11.83
N LYS A 248 16.71 26.71 11.45
CA LYS A 248 15.65 27.56 12.01
C LYS A 248 14.28 27.01 11.61
N VAL A 249 13.31 27.00 12.53
CA VAL A 249 11.97 26.42 12.31
C VAL A 249 11.33 26.94 11.01
N ASN A 250 11.32 28.25 10.80
CA ASN A 250 10.76 28.88 9.59
C ASN A 250 11.50 28.56 8.26
N ARG A 251 12.61 27.84 8.31
CA ARG A 251 13.39 27.40 7.13
C ARG A 251 13.34 25.89 6.92
N VAL A 252 12.56 25.15 7.70
CA VAL A 252 12.45 23.68 7.57
C VAL A 252 11.82 23.27 6.24
N LEU A 253 10.77 23.96 5.80
CA LEU A 253 10.16 23.70 4.48
C LEU A 253 11.12 24.10 3.33
N GLU A 254 11.82 25.23 3.46
CA GLU A 254 12.87 25.61 2.50
C GLU A 254 13.99 24.56 2.42
N TYR A 255 14.35 23.97 3.57
CA TYR A 255 15.33 22.88 3.63
C TYR A 255 14.82 21.65 2.87
N GLN A 256 13.55 21.25 3.05
CA GLN A 256 12.94 20.15 2.30
C GLN A 256 12.94 20.43 0.79
N ASP A 257 12.48 21.61 0.38
CA ASP A 257 12.33 22.01 -1.02
C ASP A 257 13.66 22.06 -1.77
N LYS A 258 14.77 22.25 -1.05
CA LYS A 258 16.12 22.22 -1.62
C LYS A 258 16.80 20.86 -1.49
N LEU A 259 16.59 20.14 -0.40
CA LEU A 259 17.23 18.85 -0.17
C LEU A 259 16.70 17.79 -1.14
N LEU A 260 15.38 17.68 -1.32
CA LEU A 260 14.80 16.61 -2.13
C LEU A 260 15.24 16.68 -3.60
N PRO A 261 15.23 17.85 -4.28
CA PRO A 261 15.80 17.96 -5.62
C PRO A 261 17.31 17.67 -5.68
N TYR A 262 18.07 18.11 -4.66
CA TYR A 262 19.50 17.84 -4.59
C TYR A 262 19.80 16.34 -4.48
N VAL A 263 19.11 15.62 -3.59
CA VAL A 263 19.25 14.17 -3.45
C VAL A 263 18.87 13.47 -4.76
N LYS A 264 17.76 13.86 -5.38
CA LYS A 264 17.33 13.24 -6.65
C LYS A 264 18.29 13.48 -7.81
N ALA A 265 18.95 14.64 -7.85
CA ALA A 265 19.83 14.99 -8.97
C ALA A 265 21.28 14.50 -8.79
N ALA A 266 21.82 14.59 -7.56
CA ALA A 266 23.21 14.26 -7.28
C ALA A 266 23.41 12.89 -6.61
N HIS A 267 22.39 12.36 -5.93
CA HIS A 267 22.46 11.14 -5.10
C HIS A 267 21.24 10.22 -5.30
N SER A 268 20.81 10.09 -6.57
CA SER A 268 19.59 9.37 -6.96
C SER A 268 19.55 7.90 -6.51
N GLU A 269 20.72 7.30 -6.28
CA GLU A 269 20.90 5.96 -5.77
C GLU A 269 20.28 5.77 -4.37
N ILE A 270 20.18 6.84 -3.57
CA ILE A 270 19.51 6.79 -2.27
C ILE A 270 18.01 6.58 -2.46
N THR A 271 17.35 7.45 -3.25
CA THR A 271 15.91 7.37 -3.48
C THR A 271 15.51 6.10 -4.25
N ASN A 272 16.31 5.71 -5.25
CA ASN A 272 16.08 4.47 -6.02
C ASN A 272 16.29 3.23 -5.13
N GLY A 273 17.35 3.23 -4.31
CA GLY A 273 17.62 2.15 -3.38
C GLY A 273 16.51 1.96 -2.34
N ILE A 274 15.96 3.05 -1.80
CA ILE A 274 14.80 2.99 -0.89
C ILE A 274 13.56 2.46 -1.61
N ARG A 275 13.29 2.94 -2.83
CA ARG A 275 12.12 2.53 -3.63
C ARG A 275 12.14 1.04 -3.96
N GLU A 276 13.28 0.53 -4.42
CA GLU A 276 13.44 -0.87 -4.85
C GLU A 276 13.51 -1.83 -3.66
N LYS A 277 14.38 -1.55 -2.69
CA LYS A 277 14.63 -2.45 -1.55
C LYS A 277 13.54 -2.34 -0.48
N LYS A 278 12.76 -1.24 -0.47
CA LYS A 278 11.74 -0.90 0.55
C LYS A 278 12.29 -0.91 1.98
N THR A 279 13.60 -0.79 2.15
CA THR A 279 14.35 -0.85 3.41
C THR A 279 15.53 0.13 3.38
N LEU A 280 15.99 0.54 4.57
CA LEU A 280 17.22 1.32 4.73
C LEU A 280 18.37 0.40 5.11
N THR A 281 19.10 -0.07 4.10
CA THR A 281 20.34 -0.84 4.28
C THR A 281 21.44 0.04 4.85
N ASP A 282 22.46 -0.55 5.46
CA ASP A 282 23.54 0.20 6.10
C ASP A 282 24.31 1.08 5.11
N GLU A 283 24.46 0.62 3.86
CA GLU A 283 25.01 1.42 2.76
C GLU A 283 24.18 2.67 2.45
N ILE A 284 22.85 2.52 2.33
CA ILE A 284 21.94 3.65 2.08
C ILE A 284 22.00 4.63 3.26
N VAL A 285 22.02 4.12 4.48
CA VAL A 285 22.13 4.94 5.70
C VAL A 285 23.43 5.73 5.71
N LYS A 286 24.56 5.08 5.40
CA LYS A 286 25.87 5.73 5.36
C LYS A 286 25.92 6.85 4.31
N ASN A 287 25.40 6.60 3.11
CA ASN A 287 25.35 7.60 2.04
C ASN A 287 24.41 8.75 2.42
N LEU A 288 23.24 8.42 2.98
CA LEU A 288 22.27 9.40 3.44
C LEU A 288 22.83 10.29 4.56
N ASP A 289 23.54 9.72 5.53
CA ASP A 289 24.20 10.47 6.61
C ASP A 289 25.27 11.44 6.07
N ALA A 290 26.09 11.00 5.11
CA ALA A 290 27.09 11.85 4.46
C ALA A 290 26.41 13.03 3.73
N VAL A 291 25.40 12.73 2.91
CA VAL A 291 24.64 13.71 2.13
C VAL A 291 23.94 14.73 3.04
N LEU A 292 23.28 14.28 4.11
CA LEU A 292 22.58 15.16 5.05
C LEU A 292 23.56 16.03 5.83
N THR A 293 24.72 15.50 6.23
CA THR A 293 25.77 16.26 6.92
C THR A 293 26.27 17.40 6.05
N ASP A 294 26.68 17.08 4.82
CA ASP A 294 27.22 18.06 3.87
C ASP A 294 26.18 19.10 3.45
N PHE A 295 24.96 18.65 3.15
CA PHE A 295 23.87 19.54 2.75
C PHE A 295 23.49 20.49 3.88
N THR A 296 23.34 19.98 5.12
CA THR A 296 23.00 20.80 6.28
C THR A 296 24.07 21.86 6.55
N ALA A 297 25.36 21.49 6.45
CA ALA A 297 26.46 22.43 6.62
C ALA A 297 26.42 23.56 5.59
N GLN A 298 26.15 23.24 4.32
CA GLN A 298 26.04 24.23 3.24
C GLN A 298 24.80 25.11 3.37
N PHE A 299 23.64 24.52 3.69
CA PHE A 299 22.38 25.24 3.87
C PHE A 299 22.46 26.30 4.98
N LYS A 300 23.19 26.01 6.06
CA LYS A 300 23.44 26.95 7.17
C LYS A 300 24.29 28.14 6.75
N GLN A 301 25.19 27.97 5.78
CA GLN A 301 25.98 29.06 5.21
C GLN A 301 25.20 29.90 4.19
N GLY A 302 23.90 29.65 4.02
CA GLY A 302 23.07 30.32 3.02
C GLY A 302 23.33 29.86 1.59
N LYS A 303 24.18 28.83 1.40
CA LYS A 303 24.43 28.23 0.10
C LYS A 303 23.40 27.14 -0.15
N THR A 304 22.86 27.11 -1.37
CA THR A 304 22.11 25.94 -1.84
C THR A 304 23.11 25.09 -2.63
N PRO A 305 23.38 23.84 -2.21
CA PRO A 305 24.29 22.97 -2.95
C PRO A 305 23.82 22.83 -4.40
N ASP A 306 24.76 22.91 -5.35
CA ASP A 306 24.43 22.71 -6.76
C ASP A 306 23.92 21.27 -6.96
N PRO A 307 22.72 21.07 -7.52
CA PRO A 307 22.14 19.74 -7.72
C PRO A 307 22.90 18.91 -8.78
N ARG A 308 23.82 19.50 -9.54
CA ARG A 308 24.66 18.76 -10.48
C ARG A 308 25.70 17.96 -9.70
N PRO A 309 25.96 16.69 -10.08
CA PRO A 309 27.05 15.94 -9.49
C PRO A 309 28.33 16.77 -9.63
N ALA A 310 29.02 17.02 -8.52
CA ALA A 310 30.31 17.68 -8.56
C ALA A 310 31.18 16.86 -9.53
N LYS A 311 31.55 17.43 -10.69
CA LYS A 311 32.50 16.82 -11.61
C LYS A 311 33.65 16.33 -10.75
N ALA A 312 33.90 15.01 -10.77
CA ALA A 312 35.02 14.40 -10.08
C ALA A 312 36.24 15.28 -10.36
N ARG A 313 36.74 15.96 -9.32
CA ARG A 313 38.00 16.69 -9.45
C ARG A 313 39.03 15.60 -9.70
N SER A 314 39.55 15.60 -10.93
CA SER A 314 40.62 14.73 -11.42
C SER A 314 41.80 14.68 -10.47
#